data_AF-A0A7X6HA93-F1
#
_entry.id   AF-A0A7X6HA93-F1
#
_cell.length_a   1.000
_cell.length_b   1.000
_cell.length_c   1.000
_cell.angle_alpha   90.00
_cell.angle_beta   90.00
_cell.angle_gamma   90.00
#
_symmetry.space_group_name_H-M   'P 1'
#
loop_
_entity.id
_entity.type
_entity.pdbx_description
1 polymer ?
#
loop_
_entity_poly.entity_id
_entity_poly.type
_entity_poly.pdbx_seq_one_letter_code
_entity_poly.pdbx_strand_id
1 'polypeptide(L)'
;MSHDSRVTREPYRREPYVRARIGARSVDGKAIAWTRTEVQVKWVDGDGSMRTAWVPASAVRRISRDESAWRDPYDDYGFYYPHGAPGQAPGNGPDAAK
;
A
#
# COMPACT_ATOMS: atom_id res chain seq x y z
N MET A 1 -4.25 33.38 5.53
CA MET A 1 -4.13 32.22 4.60
C MET A 1 -4.72 31.01 5.30
N SER A 2 -5.96 30.65 5.00
CA SER A 2 -6.54 29.40 5.54
C SER A 2 -5.96 28.24 4.75
N HIS A 3 -5.18 27.39 5.41
CA HIS A 3 -4.75 26.12 4.85
C HIS A 3 -6.00 25.25 4.71
N ASP A 4 -6.34 24.86 3.48
CA ASP A 4 -7.39 23.88 3.21
C ASP A 4 -6.93 22.53 3.78
N SER A 5 -7.42 22.22 4.98
CA SER A 5 -7.06 21.06 5.78
C SER A 5 -7.89 19.82 5.44
N ARG A 6 -8.70 19.85 4.37
CA ARG A 6 -9.54 18.71 4.00
C ARG A 6 -8.65 17.54 3.56
N VAL A 7 -8.64 16.50 4.39
CA VAL A 7 -7.95 15.24 4.10
C VAL A 7 -8.83 14.37 3.21
N THR A 8 -8.25 13.86 2.13
CA THR A 8 -8.83 12.89 1.20
C THR A 8 -8.04 11.57 1.29
N ARG A 9 -8.70 10.45 1.01
CA ARG A 9 -8.10 9.10 0.98
C ARG A 9 -8.69 8.31 -0.18
N GLU A 10 -7.89 7.42 -0.78
CA GLU A 10 -8.42 6.37 -1.65
C GLU A 10 -9.03 5.24 -0.79
N PRO A 11 -9.98 4.47 -1.34
CA PRO A 11 -10.39 3.21 -0.74
C PRO A 11 -9.21 2.27 -0.54
N TYR A 12 -9.34 1.39 0.47
CA TYR A 12 -8.31 0.42 0.82
C TYR A 12 -7.88 -0.41 -0.40
N ARG A 13 -6.56 -0.57 -0.56
CA ARG A 13 -5.87 -1.26 -1.67
C ARG A 13 -6.00 -0.59 -3.04
N ARG A 14 -6.52 0.64 -3.12
CA ARG A 14 -6.55 1.44 -4.35
C ARG A 14 -5.59 2.63 -4.30
N GLU A 15 -4.80 2.74 -3.23
CA GLU A 15 -3.91 3.86 -3.04
C GLU A 15 -2.82 3.85 -4.12
N PRO A 16 -2.56 5.00 -4.77
CA PRO A 16 -1.64 5.07 -5.89
C PRO A 16 -0.19 4.92 -5.43
N TYR A 17 0.62 4.30 -6.28
CA TYR A 17 2.07 4.30 -6.13
C TYR A 17 2.64 5.70 -6.35
N VAL A 18 3.57 6.08 -5.47
CA VAL A 18 4.25 7.37 -5.51
C VAL A 18 5.73 7.22 -5.20
N ARG A 19 6.54 8.12 -5.76
CA ARG A 19 7.92 8.39 -5.36
C ARG A 19 7.97 9.72 -4.62
N ALA A 20 8.46 9.71 -3.39
CA ALA A 20 8.54 10.88 -2.53
C ALA A 20 9.99 11.21 -2.17
N ARG A 21 10.32 12.51 -2.11
CA ARG A 21 11.58 12.99 -1.54
C ARG A 21 11.38 13.32 -0.06
N ILE A 22 12.10 12.62 0.81
CA ILE A 22 12.08 12.80 2.26
C ILE A 22 13.51 13.10 2.73
N GLY A 23 13.79 14.36 3.04
CA GLY A 23 15.16 14.84 3.24
C GLY A 23 16.00 14.61 1.99
N ALA A 24 17.18 13.99 2.15
CA ALA A 24 18.06 13.63 1.04
C ALA A 24 17.70 12.30 0.34
N ARG A 25 16.67 11.59 0.81
CA ARG A 25 16.32 10.25 0.32
C ARG A 25 15.11 10.30 -0.61
N SER A 26 15.09 9.40 -1.58
CA SER A 26 13.91 9.08 -2.38
C SER A 26 13.33 7.75 -1.90
N VAL A 27 12.02 7.71 -1.67
CA VAL A 27 11.31 6.48 -1.27
C VAL A 27 10.15 6.21 -2.21
N ASP A 28 9.92 4.95 -2.52
CA ASP A 28 8.72 4.50 -3.24
C ASP A 28 7.72 3.94 -2.22
N GLY A 29 6.46 4.30 -2.38
CA GLY A 29 5.40 3.98 -1.43
C GLY A 29 4.01 4.15 -2.01
N LYS A 30 2.99 4.10 -1.14
CA LYS A 30 1.61 4.45 -1.49
C LYS A 30 1.17 5.75 -0.82
N ALA A 31 0.41 6.56 -1.54
CA ALA A 31 -0.25 7.75 -0.98
C ALA A 31 -1.55 7.36 -0.28
N ILE A 32 -1.51 7.25 1.06
CA ILE A 32 -2.64 6.74 1.86
C ILE A 32 -3.63 7.84 2.31
N ALA A 33 -3.20 9.10 2.27
CA ALA A 33 -4.03 10.27 2.50
C ALA A 33 -3.38 11.51 1.86
N TRP A 34 -4.15 12.56 1.57
CA TRP A 34 -3.60 13.82 1.09
C TRP A 34 -4.50 15.01 1.40
N THR A 35 -3.89 16.19 1.51
CA THR A 35 -4.56 17.50 1.44
C THR A 35 -4.22 18.14 0.09
N ARG A 36 -4.55 19.42 -0.09
CA ARG A 36 -4.08 20.17 -1.27
C ARG A 36 -2.55 20.33 -1.32
N THR A 37 -1.89 20.37 -0.16
CA THR A 37 -0.47 20.75 -0.06
C THR A 37 0.44 19.63 0.44
N GLU A 38 -0.11 18.55 0.97
CA GLU A 38 0.68 17.46 1.56
C GLU A 38 0.08 16.10 1.22
N VAL A 39 0.95 15.09 1.17
CA VAL A 39 0.59 13.69 0.93
C VAL A 39 1.17 12.85 2.06
N GLN A 40 0.34 12.02 2.68
CA GLN A 40 0.78 10.99 3.60
C GLN A 40 1.24 9.76 2.81
N VAL A 41 2.54 9.50 2.85
CA VAL A 41 3.16 8.38 2.14
C VAL A 41 3.39 7.24 3.13
N LYS A 42 3.06 6.01 2.73
CA LYS A 42 3.35 4.75 3.44
C LYS A 42 4.37 3.95 2.63
N TRP A 43 5.46 3.51 3.27
CA TRP A 43 6.50 2.70 2.64
C TRP A 43 7.14 1.76 3.66
N VAL A 44 7.94 0.80 3.19
CA VAL A 44 8.82 -0.03 4.03
C VAL A 44 10.24 0.50 3.89
N ASP A 45 10.91 0.76 5.02
CA ASP A 45 12.31 1.23 5.02
C ASP A 45 13.32 0.09 4.81
N GLY A 46 14.61 0.43 4.80
CA GLY A 46 15.70 -0.54 4.59
C GLY A 46 15.81 -1.61 5.68
N ASP A 47 15.21 -1.37 6.86
CA ASP A 47 15.19 -2.33 7.98
C ASP A 47 13.92 -3.21 7.95
N GLY A 48 13.11 -3.09 6.89
CA GLY A 48 11.85 -3.83 6.76
C GLY A 48 10.70 -3.23 7.61
N SER A 49 10.89 -2.08 8.24
CA SER A 49 9.88 -1.46 9.10
C SER A 49 8.90 -0.61 8.29
N MET A 50 7.61 -0.72 8.61
CA MET A 50 6.58 0.13 8.01
C MET A 50 6.70 1.57 8.52
N ARG A 51 6.74 2.53 7.60
CA ARG A 51 6.84 3.96 7.91
C ARG A 51 5.70 4.73 7.27
N THR A 52 5.32 5.83 7.91
CA THR A 52 4.42 6.85 7.35
C THR A 52 4.95 8.24 7.63
N ALA A 53 4.76 9.16 6.67
CA ALA A 53 5.09 10.58 6.84
C ALA A 53 4.22 11.44 5.94
N TRP A 54 3.86 12.63 6.43
CA TRP A 54 3.33 13.70 5.59
C TRP A 54 4.49 14.40 4.87
N VAL A 55 4.36 14.55 3.56
CA VAL A 55 5.37 15.11 2.68
C VAL A 55 4.72 16.21 1.84
N PRO A 56 5.38 17.35 1.57
CA PRO A 56 4.86 18.36 0.66
C PRO A 56 4.47 17.73 -0.69
N ALA A 57 3.28 18.05 -1.21
CA ALA A 57 2.78 17.48 -2.45
C ALA A 57 3.73 17.75 -3.64
N SER A 58 4.44 18.88 -3.62
CA SER A 58 5.48 19.22 -4.60
C SER A 58 6.70 18.30 -4.60
N ALA A 59 6.91 17.54 -3.51
CA ALA A 59 7.99 16.57 -3.36
C ALA A 59 7.54 15.13 -3.68
N VAL A 60 6.30 14.94 -4.14
CA VAL A 60 5.70 13.63 -4.44
C VAL A 60 5.32 13.55 -5.92
N ARG A 61 5.73 12.47 -6.59
CA ARG A 61 5.35 12.16 -7.97
C ARG A 61 4.61 10.83 -8.01
N ARG A 62 3.48 10.77 -8.71
CA ARG A 62 2.81 9.50 -9.01
C ARG A 62 3.67 8.66 -9.95
N ILE A 63 3.78 7.37 -9.67
CA ILE A 63 4.52 6.40 -10.49
C ILE A 63 3.61 5.22 -10.82
N SER A 64 3.93 4.49 -11.88
CA SER A 64 3.30 3.19 -12.12
C SER A 64 3.77 2.16 -11.09
N ARG A 65 3.01 1.07 -10.95
CA ARG A 65 3.41 -0.09 -10.15
C ARG A 65 4.78 -0.62 -10.60
N ASP A 66 5.04 -0.60 -11.91
CA ASP A 66 6.24 -1.17 -12.53
C ASP A 66 7.50 -0.30 -12.41
N GLU A 67 7.34 1.00 -12.24
CA GLU A 67 8.43 1.92 -11.90
C GLU A 67 8.90 1.80 -10.43
N SER A 68 8.10 1.17 -9.57
CA SER A 68 8.31 1.16 -8.13
C SER A 68 9.34 0.11 -7.71
N ALA A 69 10.38 0.54 -7.01
CA ALA A 69 11.38 -0.33 -6.39
C ALA A 69 10.82 -1.09 -5.18
N TRP A 70 9.69 -0.63 -4.64
CA TRP A 70 8.95 -1.28 -3.57
C TRP A 70 7.59 -1.76 -4.08
N ARG A 71 7.13 -2.93 -3.66
CA ARG A 71 5.78 -3.43 -3.96
C ARG A 71 5.01 -3.54 -2.67
N ASP A 72 3.77 -3.07 -2.66
CA ASP A 72 2.90 -3.22 -1.50
C ASP A 72 2.61 -4.71 -1.28
N PRO A 73 2.94 -5.27 -0.10
CA PRO A 73 2.61 -6.65 0.23
C PRO A 73 1.13 -7.01 0.15
N TYR A 74 0.21 -6.04 0.17
CA TYR A 74 -1.22 -6.29 0.00
C TYR A 74 -1.69 -6.31 -1.46
N ASP A 75 -0.84 -5.93 -2.42
CA ASP A 75 -1.14 -6.10 -3.85
C ASP A 75 -1.00 -7.56 -4.29
N ASP A 76 -0.17 -8.32 -3.58
CA ASP A 76 -0.02 -9.75 -3.78
C ASP A 76 -0.58 -10.47 -2.55
N TYR A 77 -1.83 -10.92 -2.68
CA TYR A 77 -2.55 -11.64 -1.64
C TYR A 77 -1.73 -12.82 -1.05
N GLY A 78 -0.79 -13.38 -1.84
CA GLY A 78 0.07 -14.48 -1.42
C GLY A 78 1.11 -14.12 -0.35
N PHE A 79 1.55 -12.86 -0.22
CA PHE A 79 2.54 -12.48 0.79
C PHE A 79 1.95 -12.50 2.21
N TYR A 80 0.69 -12.09 2.37
CA TYR A 80 0.03 -12.00 3.68
C TYR A 80 -0.65 -13.30 4.12
N TYR A 81 -0.93 -14.20 3.17
CA TYR A 81 -1.49 -15.53 3.43
C TYR A 81 -0.59 -16.63 2.87
N PRO A 82 0.63 -16.84 3.42
CA PRO A 82 1.53 -17.89 2.95
C PRO A 82 1.00 -19.32 3.15
N HIS A 83 -0.14 -19.50 3.81
CA HIS A 83 -0.87 -20.77 3.91
C HIS A 83 -2.39 -20.54 3.87
N GLY A 84 -3.01 -20.70 2.69
CA GLY A 84 -4.46 -20.91 2.54
C GLY A 84 -5.36 -19.66 2.55
N ALA A 85 -5.69 -19.15 1.36
CA ALA A 85 -6.98 -18.50 1.13
C ALA A 85 -8.04 -19.60 0.88
N PRO A 86 -9.31 -19.39 1.25
CA PRO A 86 -10.24 -20.48 1.59
C PRO A 86 -10.66 -21.29 0.35
N GLY A 87 -10.17 -22.51 0.31
CA GLY A 87 -10.70 -23.64 -0.46
C GLY A 87 -10.79 -24.84 0.47
N GLN A 88 -11.70 -24.78 1.45
CA GLN A 88 -12.32 -26.01 1.96
C GLN A 88 -13.30 -26.43 0.85
N ALA A 89 -13.06 -27.50 0.11
CA ALA A 89 -12.98 -28.84 0.64
C ALA A 89 -12.04 -29.75 -0.17
N PRO A 90 -11.33 -30.65 0.53
CA PRO A 90 -11.14 -32.00 0.02
C PRO A 90 -11.72 -32.99 1.04
N GLY A 91 -12.74 -33.72 0.64
CA GLY A 91 -13.32 -34.75 1.50
C GLY A 91 -14.58 -35.34 0.90
N ASN A 92 -14.41 -36.22 -0.07
CA ASN A 92 -15.35 -37.31 -0.33
C ASN A 92 -15.74 -37.92 1.03
N GLY A 93 -17.03 -37.83 1.38
CA GLY A 93 -17.54 -38.52 2.56
C GLY A 93 -17.35 -40.03 2.41
N PRO A 94 -16.97 -40.76 3.46
CA PRO A 94 -17.08 -42.21 3.44
C PRO A 94 -18.56 -42.57 3.57
N ASP A 95 -19.02 -43.43 2.65
CA ASP A 95 -20.27 -44.20 2.70
C ASP A 95 -21.61 -43.46 2.89
N ALA A 96 -22.25 -43.21 1.75
CA ALA A 96 -23.70 -43.28 1.62
C ALA A 96 -24.05 -44.09 0.35
N ALA A 97 -23.74 -45.38 0.33
CA ALA A 97 -24.33 -46.37 -0.59
C ALA A 97 -24.07 -47.82 -0.16
N LYS A 98 -24.78 -48.30 0.88
CA LYS A 98 -25.62 -49.51 0.86
C LYS A 98 -26.16 -49.84 2.24
#